data_AF-A0A1W9UKC0-F1
#
_entry.id   AF-A0A1W9UKC0-F1
#
_cell.length_a   1.000
_cell.length_b   1.000
_cell.length_c   1.000
_cell.angle_alpha   90.00
_cell.angle_beta   90.00
_cell.angle_gamma   90.00
#
_symmetry.space_group_name_H-M   'P 1'
#
loop_
_entity.id
_entity.type
_entity.pdbx_description
1 polymer ?
#
loop_
_entity_poly.entity_id
_entity_poly.type
_entity_poly.pdbx_seq_one_letter_code
_entity_poly.pdbx_strand_id
1 'polypeptide(L)'
;MSLRVYNTLKGQKEPFETLQPGKVGMYVCGVTVYDYCHIGHARANIVFDIIYRYLQFSDYEVTYVRNYTDVDDKIINRANERGITSQELSEEFIRAFDDDMGRLGLKKPTVEPKATEHISHIIALVERLIANGKAYASEGDVYFAVDSFDDYLKLSKRNLDEMQAGARIAIGDKKRNPMDFALWKAAKPNEPFWDSPWGNGRPGWHIECSAMGMEYLGESFDIHGGGKDLIFPHHENEIAQSEAATGKPFVKYWLHNGFVNVNKEKMSKSLGNFFTIR
;
A
#
# COMPACT_ATOMS: atom_id res chain seq x y z
N MET A 1 18.99 -5.57 26.50
CA MET A 1 17.97 -4.49 26.45
C MET A 1 16.81 -5.00 25.61
N SER A 2 15.56 -4.74 25.99
CA SER A 2 14.40 -5.12 25.16
C SER A 2 14.35 -4.30 23.87
N LEU A 3 14.00 -4.93 22.75
CA LEU A 3 13.82 -4.28 21.46
C LEU A 3 12.73 -3.20 21.57
N ARG A 4 12.97 -2.03 20.98
CA ARG A 4 12.00 -0.94 20.90
C ARG A 4 11.89 -0.43 19.46
N VAL A 5 10.67 -0.11 19.05
CA VAL A 5 10.37 0.43 17.71
C VAL A 5 9.68 1.78 17.84
N TYR A 6 9.91 2.69 16.88
CA TYR A 6 9.16 3.95 16.80
C TYR A 6 7.85 3.69 16.07
N ASN A 7 6.72 3.80 16.77
CA ASN A 7 5.40 3.58 16.21
C ASN A 7 4.80 4.89 15.73
N THR A 8 4.57 5.01 14.43
CA THR A 8 4.05 6.24 13.81
C THR A 8 2.66 6.58 14.35
N LEU A 9 1.83 5.58 14.62
CA LEU A 9 0.48 5.76 15.14
C LEU A 9 0.46 6.46 16.52
N LYS A 10 1.45 6.15 17.37
CA LYS A 10 1.59 6.69 18.72
C LYS A 10 2.63 7.82 18.84
N GLY A 11 3.43 8.05 17.79
CA GLY A 11 4.43 9.12 17.75
C GLY A 11 5.63 8.94 18.69
N GLN A 12 5.86 7.73 19.21
CA GLN A 12 6.91 7.47 20.19
C GLN A 12 7.56 6.09 20.05
N LYS A 13 8.69 5.88 20.73
CA LYS A 13 9.32 4.56 20.85
C LYS A 13 8.61 3.71 21.89
N GLU A 14 8.24 2.50 21.53
CA GLU A 14 7.55 1.55 22.40
C GLU A 14 8.34 0.24 22.49
N PRO A 15 8.21 -0.52 23.59
CA PRO A 15 8.64 -1.92 23.62
C PRO A 15 8.03 -2.70 22.45
N PHE A 16 8.86 -3.49 21.77
CA PHE A 16 8.39 -4.40 20.73
C PHE A 16 7.90 -5.69 21.37
N GLU A 17 6.60 -5.93 21.23
CA GLU A 17 5.90 -7.11 21.75
C GLU A 17 5.04 -7.66 20.63
N THR A 18 5.14 -8.94 20.35
CA THR A 18 4.39 -9.57 19.26
C THR A 18 2.97 -9.93 19.66
N LEU A 19 2.06 -10.04 18.69
CA LEU A 19 0.71 -10.55 18.91
C LEU A 19 0.73 -12.03 19.29
N GLN A 20 1.65 -12.80 18.71
CA GLN A 20 1.93 -14.19 19.07
C GLN A 20 3.38 -14.30 19.56
N PRO A 21 3.64 -14.80 20.78
CA PRO A 21 5.00 -14.89 21.32
C PRO A 21 5.98 -15.57 20.36
N GLY A 22 7.08 -14.89 20.06
CA GLY A 22 8.15 -15.41 19.19
C GLY A 22 7.87 -15.35 17.67
N LYS A 23 6.68 -14.90 17.24
CA LYS A 23 6.32 -14.79 15.82
C LYS A 23 6.06 -13.34 15.43
N VAL A 24 6.48 -12.96 14.22
CA VAL A 24 6.26 -11.61 13.67
C VAL A 24 5.63 -11.70 12.30
N GLY A 25 4.44 -11.14 12.14
CA GLY A 25 3.86 -10.79 10.84
C GLY A 25 4.29 -9.39 10.41
N MET A 26 5.03 -9.29 9.31
CA MET A 26 5.54 -8.03 8.79
C MET A 26 5.11 -7.82 7.34
N TYR A 27 4.31 -6.79 7.08
CA TYR A 27 3.96 -6.35 5.73
C TYR A 27 4.70 -5.07 5.39
N VAL A 28 5.26 -4.96 4.18
CA VAL A 28 5.85 -3.72 3.67
C VAL A 28 5.29 -3.44 2.29
N CYS A 29 4.72 -2.26 2.09
CA CYS A 29 4.26 -1.83 0.77
C CYS A 29 5.42 -1.85 -0.24
N GLY A 30 5.23 -2.60 -1.33
CA GLY A 30 6.22 -2.69 -2.40
C GLY A 30 6.09 -1.57 -3.43
N VAL A 31 6.45 -1.88 -4.68
CA VAL A 31 6.51 -0.89 -5.77
C VAL A 31 5.40 -1.11 -6.79
N THR A 32 4.99 -0.01 -7.44
CA THR A 32 4.25 -0.07 -8.70
C THR A 32 5.23 -0.37 -9.83
N VAL A 33 5.06 -1.49 -10.52
CA VAL A 33 6.03 -2.02 -11.50
C VAL A 33 5.80 -1.47 -12.90
N TYR A 34 5.97 -0.15 -13.06
CA TYR A 34 5.81 0.55 -14.35
C TYR A 34 7.13 1.12 -14.92
N ASP A 35 8.19 1.15 -14.12
CA ASP A 35 9.50 1.75 -14.48
C ASP A 35 10.61 1.19 -13.57
N TYR A 36 11.87 1.50 -13.89
CA TYR A 36 13.02 1.12 -13.06
C TYR A 36 13.00 1.78 -11.68
N CYS A 37 13.53 1.07 -10.69
CA CYS A 37 13.63 1.61 -9.35
C CYS A 37 14.67 2.70 -9.19
N HIS A 38 14.35 3.66 -8.33
CA HIS A 38 15.23 4.74 -7.93
C HIS A 38 15.79 4.54 -6.53
N ILE A 39 16.76 5.38 -6.14
CA ILE A 39 17.45 5.30 -4.84
C ILE A 39 16.47 5.39 -3.65
N GLY A 40 15.36 6.09 -3.82
CA GLY A 40 14.25 6.10 -2.86
C GLY A 40 13.69 4.70 -2.55
N HIS A 41 13.42 3.90 -3.60
CA HIS A 41 12.98 2.51 -3.44
C HIS A 41 14.08 1.64 -2.81
N ALA A 42 15.33 1.82 -3.22
CA ALA A 42 16.46 1.11 -2.61
C ALA A 42 16.53 1.37 -1.10
N ARG A 43 16.41 2.63 -0.67
CA ARG A 43 16.43 2.97 0.76
C ARG A 43 15.31 2.28 1.54
N ALA A 44 14.08 2.31 1.03
CA ALA A 44 12.95 1.67 1.69
C ALA A 44 13.24 0.16 1.87
N ASN A 45 13.61 -0.52 0.79
CA ASN A 45 13.89 -1.96 0.83
C ASN A 45 15.09 -2.32 1.72
N ILE A 46 16.17 -1.53 1.71
CA ILE A 46 17.33 -1.73 2.61
C ILE A 46 16.92 -1.59 4.08
N VAL A 47 16.15 -0.55 4.43
CA VAL A 47 15.73 -0.33 5.82
C VAL A 47 14.89 -1.51 6.33
N PHE A 48 13.95 -2.00 5.53
CA PHE A 48 13.10 -3.11 5.94
C PHE A 48 13.82 -4.48 5.87
N ASP A 49 14.80 -4.67 4.99
CA ASP A 49 15.69 -5.83 5.01
C ASP A 49 16.53 -5.88 6.30
N ILE A 50 17.05 -4.72 6.76
CA ILE A 50 17.77 -4.64 8.04
C ILE A 50 16.84 -5.02 9.20
N ILE A 51 15.60 -4.51 9.21
CA ILE A 51 14.60 -4.87 10.25
C ILE A 51 14.31 -6.37 10.22
N TYR A 52 14.03 -6.92 9.04
CA TYR A 52 13.75 -8.34 8.85
C TYR A 52 14.90 -9.22 9.37
N ARG A 53 16.14 -8.91 8.97
CA ARG A 53 17.34 -9.62 9.44
C ARG A 53 17.55 -9.50 10.94
N TYR A 54 17.31 -8.32 11.50
CA TYR A 54 17.50 -8.10 12.94
C TYR A 54 16.48 -8.87 13.78
N LEU A 55 15.23 -8.95 13.31
CA LEU A 55 14.20 -9.76 13.96
C LEU A 55 14.55 -11.25 13.92
N GLN A 56 15.02 -11.75 12.77
CA GLN A 56 15.52 -13.13 12.66
C GLN A 56 16.73 -13.38 13.58
N PHE A 57 17.67 -12.43 13.64
CA PHE A 57 18.81 -12.50 14.56
C PHE A 57 18.38 -12.49 16.04
N SER A 58 17.23 -11.90 16.34
CA SER A 58 16.64 -11.85 17.68
C SER A 58 15.71 -13.05 17.96
N ASP A 59 15.91 -14.16 17.24
CA ASP A 59 15.19 -15.44 17.38
C ASP A 59 13.67 -15.37 17.13
N TYR A 60 13.19 -14.35 16.40
CA TYR A 60 11.80 -14.34 15.93
C TYR A 60 11.62 -15.18 14.66
N GLU A 61 10.52 -15.92 14.60
CA GLU A 61 9.98 -16.48 13.37
C GLU A 61 9.23 -15.38 12.62
N VAL A 62 9.77 -14.91 11.49
CA VAL A 62 9.22 -13.75 10.77
C VAL A 62 8.60 -14.18 9.44
N THR A 63 7.32 -13.87 9.25
CA THR A 63 6.66 -13.89 7.94
C THR A 63 6.71 -12.49 7.35
N TYR A 64 7.60 -12.28 6.38
CA TYR A 64 7.77 -11.00 5.69
C TYR A 64 7.04 -11.02 4.34
N VAL A 65 6.03 -10.15 4.19
CA VAL A 65 5.24 -9.98 2.98
C VAL A 65 5.57 -8.63 2.34
N ARG A 66 5.83 -8.60 1.04
CA ARG A 66 5.97 -7.36 0.25
C ARG A 66 5.32 -7.53 -1.12
N ASN A 67 4.28 -6.75 -1.40
CA ASN A 67 3.54 -6.90 -2.64
C ASN A 67 4.23 -6.30 -3.87
N TYR A 68 3.72 -6.66 -5.04
CA TYR A 68 3.84 -5.89 -6.27
C TYR A 68 2.49 -5.29 -6.63
N THR A 69 2.44 -3.98 -6.84
CA THR A 69 1.28 -3.35 -7.51
C THR A 69 1.53 -3.49 -9.01
N ASP A 70 0.91 -4.51 -9.61
CA ASP A 70 1.05 -4.91 -11.01
C ASP A 70 -0.19 -4.56 -11.86
N VAL A 71 -1.11 -3.79 -11.30
CA VAL A 71 -2.18 -3.10 -12.01
C VAL A 71 -2.38 -1.70 -11.40
N ASP A 72 -2.19 -0.65 -12.19
CA ASP A 72 -2.38 0.75 -11.78
C ASP A 72 -2.51 1.64 -13.01
N ASP A 73 -3.06 2.85 -12.85
CA ASP A 73 -3.15 3.85 -13.92
C ASP A 73 -1.78 4.11 -14.58
N LYS A 74 -0.68 4.12 -13.80
CA LYS A 74 0.68 4.33 -14.33
C LYS A 74 1.15 3.18 -15.22
N ILE A 75 0.81 1.94 -14.84
CA ILE A 75 1.15 0.73 -15.61
C ILE A 75 0.39 0.72 -16.92
N ILE A 76 -0.92 0.97 -16.87
CA ILE A 76 -1.79 1.02 -18.04
C ILE A 76 -1.29 2.09 -19.02
N ASN A 77 -1.06 3.31 -18.55
CA ASN A 77 -0.59 4.41 -19.39
C ASN A 77 0.76 4.09 -20.04
N ARG A 78 1.71 3.56 -19.26
CA ARG A 78 3.05 3.22 -19.77
C ARG A 78 3.05 2.04 -20.73
N ALA A 79 2.19 1.05 -20.51
CA ALA A 79 2.00 -0.08 -21.41
C ALA A 79 1.43 0.39 -22.76
N ASN A 80 0.43 1.27 -22.73
CA ASN A 80 -0.14 1.90 -23.93
C ASN A 80 0.90 2.73 -24.70
N GLU A 81 1.73 3.53 -24.01
CA GLU A 81 2.84 4.27 -24.63
C GLU A 81 3.83 3.35 -25.36
N ARG A 82 4.06 2.15 -24.82
CA ARG A 82 5.00 1.16 -25.36
C ARG A 82 4.38 0.20 -26.37
N GLY A 83 3.05 0.22 -26.53
CA GLY A 83 2.33 -0.74 -27.39
C GLY A 83 2.43 -2.19 -26.92
N ILE A 84 2.52 -2.42 -25.60
CA ILE A 84 2.55 -3.76 -24.98
C ILE A 84 1.43 -3.88 -23.94
N THR A 85 1.16 -5.09 -23.46
CA THR A 85 0.16 -5.30 -22.40
C THR A 85 0.67 -4.85 -21.02
N SER A 86 -0.26 -4.53 -20.11
CA SER A 86 0.08 -4.22 -18.72
C SER A 86 0.82 -5.37 -18.03
N GLN A 87 0.43 -6.60 -18.32
CA GLN A 87 1.10 -7.80 -17.78
C GLN A 87 2.55 -7.90 -18.26
N GLU A 88 2.82 -7.72 -19.56
CA GLU A 88 4.19 -7.74 -20.10
C GLU A 88 5.07 -6.66 -19.47
N LEU A 89 4.53 -5.44 -19.31
CA LEU A 89 5.23 -4.33 -18.65
C LEU A 89 5.56 -4.67 -17.20
N SER A 90 4.57 -5.14 -16.43
CA SER A 90 4.74 -5.47 -15.02
C SER A 90 5.74 -6.61 -14.81
N GLU A 91 5.65 -7.67 -15.61
CA GLU A 91 6.60 -8.79 -15.55
C GLU A 91 8.04 -8.37 -15.89
N GLU A 92 8.23 -7.46 -16.85
CA GLU A 92 9.54 -6.87 -17.14
C GLU A 92 10.11 -6.13 -15.94
N PHE A 93 9.32 -5.25 -15.31
CA PHE A 93 9.81 -4.43 -14.20
C PHE A 93 9.87 -5.17 -12.87
N ILE A 94 9.10 -6.24 -12.66
CA ILE A 94 9.31 -7.18 -11.54
C ILE A 94 10.68 -7.84 -11.66
N ARG A 95 11.04 -8.36 -12.84
CA ARG A 95 12.37 -8.95 -13.06
C ARG A 95 13.49 -7.94 -12.86
N ALA A 96 13.32 -6.71 -13.37
CA ALA A 96 14.30 -5.64 -13.18
C ALA A 96 14.44 -5.24 -11.71
N PHE A 97 13.32 -5.15 -10.99
CA PHE A 97 13.29 -4.88 -9.55
C PHE A 97 14.06 -5.96 -8.77
N ASP A 98 13.79 -7.23 -9.05
CA ASP A 98 14.45 -8.37 -8.39
C ASP A 98 15.96 -8.40 -8.65
N ASP A 99 16.39 -8.12 -9.89
CA ASP A 99 17.82 -8.00 -10.24
C ASP A 99 18.47 -6.86 -9.43
N ASP A 100 17.84 -5.69 -9.39
CA ASP A 100 18.36 -4.54 -8.66
C ASP A 100 18.44 -4.81 -7.13
N MET A 101 17.39 -5.39 -6.53
CA MET A 101 17.39 -5.75 -5.10
C MET A 101 18.41 -6.86 -4.79
N GLY A 102 18.56 -7.84 -5.69
CA GLY A 102 19.55 -8.90 -5.58
C GLY A 102 20.98 -8.37 -5.60
N ARG A 103 21.28 -7.41 -6.49
CA ARG A 103 22.59 -6.73 -6.55
C ARG A 103 22.90 -5.91 -5.30
N LEU A 104 21.87 -5.38 -4.63
CA LEU A 104 22.00 -4.71 -3.33
C LEU A 104 22.18 -5.70 -2.16
N GLY A 105 22.11 -7.01 -2.42
CA GLY A 105 22.31 -8.06 -1.41
C GLY A 105 21.14 -8.24 -0.45
N LEU A 106 19.94 -7.78 -0.82
CA LEU A 106 18.75 -7.88 0.03
C LEU A 106 18.22 -9.31 0.09
N LYS A 107 17.67 -9.73 1.25
CA LYS A 107 16.94 -10.99 1.31
C LYS A 107 15.62 -10.86 0.58
N LYS A 108 15.17 -11.96 -0.02
CA LYS A 108 13.80 -12.06 -0.50
C LYS A 108 12.81 -12.07 0.68
N PRO A 109 11.67 -11.37 0.56
CA PRO A 109 10.53 -11.56 1.45
C PRO A 109 10.10 -13.04 1.50
N THR A 110 9.40 -13.43 2.56
CA THR A 110 8.77 -14.75 2.67
C THR A 110 7.71 -14.94 1.60
N VAL A 111 6.94 -13.89 1.28
CA VAL A 111 5.89 -13.88 0.25
C VAL A 111 5.92 -12.57 -0.53
N GLU A 112 5.74 -12.66 -1.85
CA GLU A 112 5.74 -11.50 -2.76
C GLU A 112 4.47 -11.46 -3.63
N PRO A 113 3.30 -11.13 -3.05
CA PRO A 113 2.03 -11.25 -3.76
C PRO A 113 1.83 -10.16 -4.81
N LYS A 114 1.20 -10.50 -5.93
CA LYS A 114 0.75 -9.55 -6.96
C LYS A 114 -0.70 -9.17 -6.76
N ALA A 115 -1.06 -7.92 -6.98
CA ALA A 115 -2.45 -7.46 -6.87
C ALA A 115 -3.38 -8.23 -7.83
N THR A 116 -2.93 -8.51 -9.06
CA THR A 116 -3.72 -9.26 -10.05
C THR A 116 -4.02 -10.71 -9.66
N GLU A 117 -3.27 -11.30 -8.74
CA GLU A 117 -3.46 -12.66 -8.22
C GLU A 117 -4.43 -12.70 -7.02
N HIS A 118 -4.87 -11.54 -6.51
CA HIS A 118 -5.68 -11.43 -5.27
C HIS A 118 -7.03 -10.74 -5.49
N ILE A 119 -7.52 -10.70 -6.73
CA ILE A 119 -8.76 -10.01 -7.09
C ILE A 119 -9.97 -10.54 -6.32
N SER A 120 -10.07 -11.85 -6.08
CA SER A 120 -11.15 -12.44 -5.28
C SER A 120 -11.15 -11.92 -3.83
N HIS A 121 -9.97 -11.83 -3.20
CA HIS A 121 -9.82 -11.30 -1.84
C HIS A 121 -10.18 -9.81 -1.78
N ILE A 122 -9.79 -9.05 -2.80
CA ILE A 122 -10.14 -7.64 -2.92
C ILE A 122 -11.65 -7.47 -3.05
N ILE A 123 -12.30 -8.19 -3.98
CA ILE A 123 -13.75 -8.13 -4.16
C ILE A 123 -14.48 -8.48 -2.85
N ALA A 124 -14.07 -9.57 -2.18
CA ALA A 124 -14.67 -9.98 -0.91
C ALA A 124 -14.53 -8.90 0.19
N LEU A 125 -13.38 -8.22 0.25
CA LEU A 125 -13.18 -7.12 1.18
C LEU A 125 -14.07 -5.92 0.86
N VAL A 126 -14.24 -5.58 -0.41
CA VAL A 126 -15.14 -4.50 -0.85
C VAL A 126 -16.60 -4.86 -0.56
N GLU A 127 -17.04 -6.09 -0.81
CA GLU A 127 -18.38 -6.56 -0.44
C GLU A 127 -18.63 -6.45 1.07
N ARG A 128 -17.65 -6.85 1.90
CA ARG A 128 -17.72 -6.71 3.36
C ARG A 128 -17.83 -5.25 3.79
N LEU A 129 -17.08 -4.35 3.16
CA LEU A 129 -17.16 -2.91 3.43
C LEU A 129 -18.53 -2.33 3.06
N ILE A 130 -19.12 -2.74 1.94
CA ILE A 130 -20.48 -2.33 1.55
C ILE A 130 -21.49 -2.87 2.56
N ALA A 131 -21.41 -4.15 2.93
CA ALA A 131 -22.31 -4.79 3.88
C ALA A 131 -22.28 -4.09 5.26
N ASN A 132 -21.11 -3.59 5.68
CA ASN A 132 -20.93 -2.83 6.91
C ASN A 132 -21.35 -1.35 6.80
N GLY A 133 -21.85 -0.89 5.65
CA GLY A 133 -22.22 0.51 5.42
C GLY A 133 -21.01 1.46 5.34
N LYS A 134 -19.82 0.93 5.02
CA LYS A 134 -18.55 1.67 4.95
C LYS A 134 -18.14 2.04 3.53
N ALA A 135 -18.82 1.47 2.54
CA ALA A 135 -18.59 1.73 1.13
C ALA A 135 -19.91 1.81 0.37
N TYR A 136 -19.86 2.42 -0.82
CA TYR A 136 -21.02 2.50 -1.71
C TYR A 136 -20.58 2.40 -3.18
N ALA A 137 -21.42 1.74 -3.98
CA ALA A 137 -21.27 1.71 -5.43
C ALA A 137 -21.84 2.99 -6.06
N SER A 138 -21.20 3.47 -7.13
CA SER A 138 -21.62 4.65 -7.90
C SER A 138 -21.16 4.48 -9.35
N GLU A 139 -22.10 4.25 -10.26
CA GLU A 139 -21.85 4.14 -11.71
C GLU A 139 -20.68 3.21 -12.08
N GLY A 140 -20.67 1.99 -11.51
CA GLY A 140 -19.65 0.94 -11.73
C GLY A 140 -18.39 1.08 -10.86
N ASP A 141 -18.13 2.25 -10.29
CA ASP A 141 -17.09 2.43 -9.28
C ASP A 141 -17.61 2.05 -7.89
N VAL A 142 -16.71 1.73 -6.97
CA VAL A 142 -17.02 1.59 -5.54
C VAL A 142 -16.08 2.48 -4.74
N TYR A 143 -16.65 3.27 -3.84
CA TYR A 143 -15.91 4.19 -2.99
C TYR A 143 -16.05 3.83 -1.52
N PHE A 144 -14.98 4.04 -0.76
CA PHE A 144 -15.03 4.08 0.69
C PHE A 144 -15.64 5.40 1.15
N ALA A 145 -16.63 5.36 2.04
CA ALA A 145 -17.25 6.53 2.63
C ALA A 145 -16.44 6.97 3.84
N VAL A 146 -15.61 8.01 3.70
CA VAL A 146 -14.70 8.45 4.77
C VAL A 146 -15.46 8.86 6.03
N ASP A 147 -16.58 9.56 5.89
CA ASP A 147 -17.41 10.00 7.02
C ASP A 147 -18.06 8.83 7.80
N SER A 148 -18.01 7.61 7.26
CA SER A 148 -18.50 6.42 7.96
C SER A 148 -17.48 5.83 8.94
N PHE A 149 -16.25 6.36 9.00
CA PHE A 149 -15.16 5.85 9.84
C PHE A 149 -14.60 6.95 10.74
N ASP A 150 -15.09 6.99 11.98
CA ASP A 150 -14.76 8.04 12.98
C ASP A 150 -13.25 8.19 13.25
N ASP A 151 -12.50 7.10 13.10
CA ASP A 151 -11.06 7.01 13.38
C ASP A 151 -10.18 7.45 12.19
N TYR A 152 -10.76 7.98 11.10
CA TYR A 152 -9.99 8.41 9.93
C TYR A 152 -9.00 9.52 10.28
N LEU A 153 -7.82 9.52 9.64
CA LEU A 153 -6.68 10.41 9.92
C LEU A 153 -5.90 10.11 11.21
N LYS A 154 -6.21 9.01 11.93
CA LYS A 154 -5.51 8.67 13.17
C LYS A 154 -4.03 8.33 12.98
N LEU A 155 -3.57 7.89 11.81
CA LEU A 155 -2.15 7.61 11.57
C LEU A 155 -1.37 8.89 11.25
N SER A 156 -1.87 9.67 10.30
CA SER A 156 -1.23 10.87 9.77
C SER A 156 -1.35 12.08 10.69
N LYS A 157 -2.32 12.05 11.62
CA LYS A 157 -2.66 13.16 12.54
C LYS A 157 -2.99 14.46 11.81
N ARG A 158 -3.48 14.35 10.58
CA ARG A 158 -3.95 15.49 9.79
C ARG A 158 -5.33 15.94 10.29
N ASN A 159 -5.67 17.20 10.02
CA ASN A 159 -6.98 17.76 10.34
C ASN A 159 -7.93 17.58 9.13
N LEU A 160 -9.08 16.93 9.35
CA LEU A 160 -10.05 16.66 8.28
C LEU A 160 -10.69 17.94 7.74
N ASP A 161 -11.02 18.90 8.59
CA ASP A 161 -11.65 20.17 8.21
C ASP A 161 -10.74 20.99 7.29
N GLU A 162 -9.44 21.06 7.61
CA GLU A 162 -8.44 21.74 6.77
C GLU A 162 -8.31 21.08 5.39
N MET A 163 -8.37 19.75 5.35
CA MET A 163 -8.30 18.99 4.11
C MET A 163 -9.55 19.18 3.24
N GLN A 164 -10.74 19.15 3.87
CA GLN A 164 -12.01 19.38 3.18
C GLN A 164 -12.13 20.81 2.66
N ALA A 165 -11.64 21.82 3.38
CA ALA A 165 -11.68 23.21 2.95
C ALA A 165 -10.95 23.46 1.62
N GLY A 166 -9.92 22.66 1.31
CA GLY A 166 -9.18 22.70 0.05
C GLY A 166 -9.69 21.73 -1.02
N ALA A 167 -10.48 20.74 -0.65
CA ALA A 167 -10.93 19.69 -1.54
C ALA A 167 -12.28 20.06 -2.16
N ARG A 168 -12.36 20.02 -3.51
CA ARG A 168 -13.61 20.20 -4.24
C ARG A 168 -13.90 18.93 -5.02
N ILE A 169 -15.17 18.52 -4.99
CA ILE A 169 -15.68 17.50 -5.92
C ILE A 169 -15.63 18.12 -7.31
N ALA A 170 -14.83 17.54 -8.20
CA ALA A 170 -14.75 18.01 -9.58
C ALA A 170 -16.07 17.75 -10.31
N ILE A 171 -16.38 18.55 -11.34
CA ILE A 171 -17.54 18.30 -12.19
C ILE A 171 -17.36 16.92 -12.84
N GLY A 172 -18.31 16.01 -12.61
CA GLY A 172 -18.28 14.62 -13.09
C GLY A 172 -17.66 13.61 -12.13
N ASP A 173 -17.27 14.03 -10.92
CA ASP A 173 -16.81 13.11 -9.88
C ASP A 173 -18.01 12.41 -9.23
N LYS A 174 -17.93 11.09 -9.08
CA LYS A 174 -19.03 10.20 -8.68
C LYS A 174 -19.16 10.01 -7.17
N LYS A 175 -18.32 10.74 -6.43
CA LYS A 175 -18.20 10.66 -4.97
C LYS A 175 -19.25 11.53 -4.29
N ARG A 176 -19.70 11.07 -3.13
CA ARG A 176 -20.57 11.82 -2.20
C ARG A 176 -19.76 12.82 -1.37
N ASN A 177 -18.52 12.47 -1.02
CA ASN A 177 -17.58 13.32 -0.31
C ASN A 177 -16.25 13.42 -1.09
N PRO A 178 -15.61 14.61 -1.22
CA PRO A 178 -14.35 14.74 -1.94
C PRO A 178 -13.20 13.90 -1.38
N MET A 179 -13.26 13.53 -0.09
CA MET A 179 -12.28 12.70 0.59
C MET A 179 -12.49 11.20 0.37
N ASP A 180 -13.66 10.79 -0.15
CA ASP A 180 -13.91 9.39 -0.48
C ASP A 180 -12.89 8.90 -1.51
N PHE A 181 -12.47 7.65 -1.39
CA PHE A 181 -11.45 7.06 -2.25
C PHE A 181 -11.94 5.76 -2.87
N ALA A 182 -11.47 5.50 -4.09
CA ALA A 182 -11.91 4.33 -4.86
C ALA A 182 -11.36 3.04 -4.22
N LEU A 183 -12.26 2.09 -4.03
CA LEU A 183 -11.99 0.69 -3.69
C LEU A 183 -11.98 -0.17 -4.96
N TRP A 184 -12.90 0.13 -5.88
CA TRP A 184 -13.00 -0.52 -7.18
C TRP A 184 -13.26 0.56 -8.24
N LYS A 185 -12.57 0.45 -9.37
CA LYS A 185 -12.70 1.38 -10.50
C LYS A 185 -13.30 0.65 -11.69
N ALA A 186 -14.39 1.18 -12.24
CA ALA A 186 -14.96 0.70 -13.49
C ALA A 186 -13.90 0.77 -14.60
N ALA A 187 -13.82 -0.29 -15.40
CA ALA A 187 -12.85 -0.36 -16.48
C ALA A 187 -13.24 0.60 -17.60
N LYS A 188 -12.26 1.34 -18.11
CA LYS A 188 -12.42 2.11 -19.35
C LYS A 188 -12.14 1.22 -20.56
N PRO A 189 -12.57 1.61 -21.78
CA PRO A 189 -12.20 0.89 -22.99
C PRO A 189 -10.69 0.69 -23.09
N ASN A 190 -10.27 -0.53 -23.39
CA ASN A 190 -8.87 -0.94 -23.52
C ASN A 190 -8.04 -0.94 -22.22
N GLU A 191 -8.67 -0.84 -21.04
CA GLU A 191 -8.01 -1.14 -19.77
C GLU A 191 -8.15 -2.64 -19.41
N PRO A 192 -7.16 -3.24 -18.71
CA PRO A 192 -7.36 -4.56 -18.10
C PRO A 192 -8.49 -4.51 -17.08
N PHE A 193 -9.28 -5.58 -17.02
CA PHE A 193 -10.42 -5.68 -16.12
C PHE A 193 -10.63 -7.09 -15.60
N TRP A 194 -11.39 -7.17 -14.52
CA TRP A 194 -11.92 -8.39 -13.93
C TRP A 194 -13.43 -8.23 -13.71
N ASP A 195 -14.14 -9.34 -13.77
CA ASP A 195 -15.57 -9.39 -13.47
C ASP A 195 -15.78 -9.17 -11.96
N SER A 196 -16.81 -8.37 -11.62
CA SER A 196 -17.17 -8.11 -10.23
C SER A 196 -18.68 -7.88 -10.09
N PRO A 197 -19.24 -7.90 -8.86
CA PRO A 197 -20.64 -7.56 -8.62
C PRO A 197 -21.05 -6.15 -9.10
N TRP A 198 -20.09 -5.26 -9.34
CA TRP A 198 -20.30 -3.89 -9.78
C TRP A 198 -20.00 -3.69 -11.27
N GLY A 199 -19.80 -4.79 -12.01
CA GLY A 199 -19.39 -4.79 -13.40
C GLY A 199 -17.87 -4.88 -13.59
N ASN A 200 -17.42 -4.79 -14.84
CA ASN A 200 -16.02 -4.95 -15.18
C ASN A 200 -15.20 -3.79 -14.64
N GLY A 201 -14.14 -4.10 -13.90
CA GLY A 201 -13.30 -3.09 -13.30
C GLY A 201 -12.00 -3.64 -12.76
N ARG A 202 -11.37 -2.87 -11.89
CA ARG A 202 -10.06 -3.17 -11.30
C ARG A 202 -9.94 -2.56 -9.91
N PRO A 203 -9.02 -3.05 -9.07
CA PRO A 203 -8.82 -2.50 -7.74
C PRO A 203 -8.43 -1.01 -7.75
N GLY A 204 -8.81 -0.32 -6.69
CA GLY A 204 -8.18 0.93 -6.29
C GLY A 204 -6.87 0.65 -5.55
N TRP A 205 -5.90 1.58 -5.65
CA TRP A 205 -4.54 1.38 -5.14
C TRP A 205 -4.46 0.91 -3.67
N HIS A 206 -5.30 1.44 -2.79
CA HIS A 206 -5.22 1.17 -1.35
C HIS A 206 -5.75 -0.22 -0.96
N ILE A 207 -6.81 -0.70 -1.64
CA ILE A 207 -7.53 -1.91 -1.21
C ILE A 207 -6.71 -3.19 -1.40
N GLU A 208 -5.76 -3.15 -2.33
CA GLU A 208 -4.82 -4.24 -2.63
C GLU A 208 -4.05 -4.66 -1.37
N CYS A 209 -3.39 -3.69 -0.71
CA CYS A 209 -2.54 -3.95 0.44
C CYS A 209 -3.33 -4.41 1.66
N SER A 210 -4.53 -3.86 1.89
CA SER A 210 -5.45 -4.33 2.93
C SER A 210 -5.83 -5.80 2.72
N ALA A 211 -6.25 -6.17 1.50
CA ALA A 211 -6.66 -7.54 1.18
C ALA A 211 -5.49 -8.53 1.28
N MET A 212 -4.35 -8.22 0.64
CA MET A 212 -3.16 -9.10 0.67
C MET A 212 -2.56 -9.19 2.08
N GLY A 213 -2.48 -8.09 2.81
CA GLY A 213 -1.98 -8.09 4.19
C GLY A 213 -2.80 -9.02 5.09
N MET A 214 -4.14 -8.94 5.00
CA MET A 214 -5.01 -9.81 5.78
C MET A 214 -4.97 -11.28 5.34
N GLU A 215 -4.81 -11.56 4.05
CA GLU A 215 -4.69 -12.92 3.54
C GLU A 215 -3.48 -13.65 4.13
N TYR A 216 -2.31 -13.00 4.12
CA TYR A 216 -1.08 -13.66 4.55
C TYR A 216 -0.79 -13.56 6.05
N LEU A 217 -1.27 -12.51 6.72
CA LEU A 217 -0.90 -12.21 8.11
C LEU A 217 -2.09 -12.19 9.07
N GLY A 218 -3.32 -12.32 8.56
CA GLY A 218 -4.56 -12.24 9.32
C GLY A 218 -5.09 -10.80 9.48
N GLU A 219 -6.30 -10.68 10.05
CA GLU A 219 -7.00 -9.39 10.23
C GLU A 219 -6.24 -8.39 11.15
N SER A 220 -5.27 -8.87 11.93
CA SER A 220 -4.39 -8.06 12.77
C SER A 220 -2.97 -8.62 12.76
N PHE A 221 -1.95 -7.80 12.50
CA PHE A 221 -0.55 -8.22 12.50
C PHE A 221 0.42 -7.20 13.15
N ASP A 222 1.68 -7.60 13.30
CA ASP A 222 2.66 -6.88 14.12
C ASP A 222 3.17 -5.59 13.47
N ILE A 223 3.76 -5.69 12.28
CA ILE A 223 4.50 -4.59 11.64
C ILE A 223 3.92 -4.29 10.26
N HIS A 224 3.59 -3.02 10.01
CA HIS A 224 3.37 -2.50 8.67
C HIS A 224 4.39 -1.40 8.36
N GLY A 225 5.10 -1.57 7.24
CA GLY A 225 6.20 -0.72 6.81
C GLY A 225 5.96 -0.02 5.47
N GLY A 226 6.56 1.17 5.31
CA GLY A 226 6.65 1.83 4.01
C GLY A 226 7.42 3.15 4.04
N GLY A 227 7.47 3.84 2.90
CA GLY A 227 8.01 5.21 2.82
C GLY A 227 7.18 6.21 3.62
N LYS A 228 7.80 7.29 4.12
CA LYS A 228 7.07 8.36 4.84
C LYS A 228 5.94 9.00 4.02
N ASP A 229 6.06 9.01 2.70
CA ASP A 229 5.01 9.42 1.77
C ASP A 229 3.78 8.51 1.78
N LEU A 230 3.90 7.26 2.21
CA LEU A 230 2.77 6.33 2.28
C LEU A 230 1.91 6.52 3.52
N ILE A 231 2.38 7.26 4.55
CA ILE A 231 1.57 7.60 5.74
C ILE A 231 0.19 8.14 5.33
N PHE A 232 0.15 9.02 4.33
CA PHE A 232 -1.08 9.56 3.78
C PHE A 232 -0.94 9.79 2.28
N PRO A 233 -1.93 9.36 1.45
CA PRO A 233 -3.18 8.75 1.87
C PRO A 233 -3.11 7.22 2.07
N HIS A 234 -2.04 6.57 1.62
CA HIS A 234 -2.06 5.11 1.41
C HIS A 234 -2.33 4.29 2.68
N HIS A 235 -1.43 4.35 3.67
CA HIS A 235 -1.56 3.60 4.92
C HIS A 235 -2.75 4.04 5.77
N GLU A 236 -3.13 5.33 5.71
CA GLU A 236 -4.34 5.82 6.37
C GLU A 236 -5.60 5.14 5.81
N ASN A 237 -5.67 5.00 4.48
CA ASN A 237 -6.78 4.35 3.81
C ASN A 237 -6.78 2.84 4.09
N GLU A 238 -5.62 2.21 4.23
CA GLU A 238 -5.54 0.79 4.59
C GLU A 238 -6.05 0.50 6.00
N ILE A 239 -5.75 1.37 6.97
CA ILE A 239 -6.35 1.32 8.31
C ILE A 239 -7.87 1.43 8.19
N ALA A 240 -8.36 2.45 7.47
CA ALA A 240 -9.79 2.67 7.34
C ALA A 240 -10.50 1.46 6.70
N GLN A 241 -9.95 0.91 5.62
CA GLN A 241 -10.48 -0.28 4.95
C GLN A 241 -10.49 -1.51 5.88
N SER A 242 -9.34 -1.83 6.48
CA SER A 242 -9.17 -3.07 7.22
C SER A 242 -9.94 -3.05 8.54
N GLU A 243 -9.89 -1.93 9.27
CA GLU A 243 -10.57 -1.82 10.56
C GLU A 243 -12.09 -1.63 10.40
N ALA A 244 -12.54 -0.91 9.36
CA ALA A 244 -13.99 -0.77 9.11
C ALA A 244 -14.63 -2.06 8.58
N ALA A 245 -13.86 -2.92 7.91
CA ALA A 245 -14.30 -4.26 7.52
C ALA A 245 -14.36 -5.22 8.72
N THR A 246 -13.36 -5.18 9.60
CA THR A 246 -13.14 -6.22 10.62
C THR A 246 -13.61 -5.85 12.02
N GLY A 247 -13.69 -4.56 12.35
CA GLY A 247 -13.88 -4.06 13.72
C GLY A 247 -12.68 -4.31 14.64
N LYS A 248 -11.53 -4.70 14.10
CA LYS A 248 -10.30 -5.01 14.85
C LYS A 248 -9.18 -4.02 14.48
N PRO A 249 -8.22 -3.76 15.38
CA PRO A 249 -7.02 -3.02 15.02
C PRO A 249 -6.25 -3.72 13.90
N PHE A 250 -5.86 -3.01 12.85
CA PHE A 250 -5.22 -3.64 11.69
C PHE A 250 -3.75 -3.99 11.97
N VAL A 251 -3.00 -3.04 12.53
CA VAL A 251 -1.54 -3.15 12.68
C VAL A 251 -1.12 -2.62 14.05
N LYS A 252 -0.26 -3.37 14.75
CA LYS A 252 0.26 -2.95 16.06
C LYS A 252 1.34 -1.85 15.96
N TYR A 253 2.28 -1.98 15.01
CA TYR A 253 3.39 -1.06 14.82
C TYR A 253 3.51 -0.56 13.37
N TRP A 254 3.36 0.75 13.18
CA TRP A 254 3.56 1.42 11.90
C TRP A 254 4.96 2.04 11.79
N LEU A 255 5.78 1.53 10.87
CA LEU A 255 7.17 1.92 10.69
C LEU A 255 7.35 2.64 9.36
N HIS A 256 7.94 3.84 9.38
CA HIS A 256 8.13 4.63 8.16
C HIS A 256 9.58 5.09 7.98
N ASN A 257 10.18 4.80 6.83
CA ASN A 257 11.51 5.30 6.51
C ASN A 257 11.48 6.75 6.01
N GLY A 258 12.49 7.53 6.35
CA GLY A 258 12.64 8.91 5.87
C GLY A 258 12.94 9.01 4.37
N PHE A 259 12.72 10.21 3.80
CA PHE A 259 13.02 10.53 2.40
C PHE A 259 14.52 10.55 2.09
N VAL A 260 14.89 10.13 0.89
CA VAL A 260 16.23 10.36 0.31
C VAL A 260 16.32 11.81 -0.18
N ASN A 261 17.33 12.53 0.30
CA ASN A 261 17.65 13.87 -0.16
C ASN A 261 18.93 13.83 -1.01
N VAL A 262 18.94 14.55 -2.13
CA VAL A 262 20.12 14.82 -2.96
C VAL A 262 20.42 16.30 -2.84
N ASN A 263 21.65 16.68 -2.46
CA ASN A 263 22.04 18.09 -2.27
C ASN A 263 21.11 18.89 -1.33
N LYS A 264 20.59 18.25 -0.28
CA LYS A 264 19.60 18.78 0.70
C LYS A 264 18.19 19.01 0.13
N GLU A 265 17.93 18.65 -1.12
CA GLU A 265 16.59 18.68 -1.71
C GLU A 265 15.99 17.27 -1.81
N LYS A 266 14.66 17.18 -1.70
CA LYS A 266 13.95 15.91 -1.90
C LYS A 266 14.15 15.46 -3.35
N MET A 267 14.44 14.16 -3.54
CA MET A 267 14.50 13.57 -4.88
C MET A 267 13.12 13.61 -5.56
N SER A 268 13.04 14.15 -6.77
CA SER A 268 11.84 14.11 -7.63
C SER A 268 12.19 14.14 -9.12
N LYS A 269 11.34 13.56 -9.96
CA LYS A 269 11.48 13.66 -11.43
C LYS A 269 11.41 15.12 -11.91
N SER A 270 10.61 15.96 -11.25
CA SER A 270 10.43 17.37 -11.63
C SER A 270 11.64 18.26 -11.38
N LEU A 271 12.50 17.90 -10.40
CA LEU A 271 13.71 18.64 -10.08
C LEU A 271 14.95 18.13 -10.84
N GLY A 272 14.79 17.13 -11.71
CA GLY A 272 15.90 16.53 -12.46
C GLY A 272 16.96 15.83 -11.60
N ASN A 273 16.71 15.68 -10.29
CA ASN A 273 17.62 15.04 -9.32
C ASN A 273 17.22 13.58 -9.02
N PHE A 274 16.52 12.94 -9.97
CA PHE A 274 16.04 11.57 -9.90
C PHE A 274 17.09 10.61 -10.48
N PHE A 275 17.54 9.67 -9.65
CA PHE A 275 18.54 8.67 -10.04
C PHE A 275 17.98 7.26 -9.86
N THR A 276 18.12 6.46 -10.91
CA THR A 276 17.90 5.01 -10.84
C THR A 276 18.94 4.36 -9.92
N ILE A 277 18.70 3.11 -9.52
CA ILE A 277 19.70 2.29 -8.83
C ILE A 277 20.89 1.98 -9.78
N ARG A 278 20.60 1.97 -11.08
CA ARG A 278 21.53 1.78 -12.19
C ARG A 278 22.21 3.08 -12.58
#